data_AF-A0A7L3WNF5-F1
#
_entry.id   AF-A0A7L3WNF5-F1
#
_cell.length_a   1.000
_cell.length_b   1.000
_cell.length_c   1.000
_cell.angle_alpha   90.00
_cell.angle_beta   90.00
_cell.angle_gamma   90.00
#
_symmetry.space_group_name_H-M   'P 1'
#
loop_
_entity.id
_entity.type
_entity.pdbx_description
1 polymer ?
#
loop_
_entity_poly.entity_id
_entity_poly.type
_entity_poly.pdbx_seq_one_letter_code
_entity_poly.pdbx_strand_id
1 'polypeptide(L)'
;QKRKVCANLTLQHHMLEPVQRIPRYELLLKDYVRKLPPESPDRGDAEKALEMIFMVAKHSNAAIAEMERLQNLWAVYQRLGLEDDIVDPSNELIKEGPIQKLSIRTNSTSEKYLFLFNNMLLYCVPKVIQVGAEFQVHLRIDVEGMKVRELNDTQFPHTFLVSGKQRTLELQAR
;
A
#
# COMPACT_ATOMS: atom_id res chain seq x y z
N GLN A 1 32.58 -9.84 13.42
CA GLN A 1 33.12 -9.59 14.77
C GLN A 1 33.02 -10.89 15.59
N LYS A 2 34.11 -11.35 16.23
CA LYS A 2 34.18 -12.60 17.05
C LYS A 2 34.67 -12.32 18.48
N ARG A 3 34.24 -11.21 19.09
CA ARG A 3 34.59 -10.93 20.50
C ARG A 3 33.64 -11.72 21.41
N LYS A 4 34.15 -12.33 22.49
CA LYS A 4 33.34 -13.11 23.45
C LYS A 4 32.14 -12.33 24.01
N VAL A 5 32.27 -11.00 24.18
CA VAL A 5 31.19 -10.10 24.61
C VAL A 5 29.99 -10.05 23.64
N CYS A 6 30.19 -10.40 22.38
CA CYS A 6 29.15 -10.42 21.35
C CYS A 6 28.49 -11.80 21.20
N ALA A 7 28.75 -12.74 22.12
CA ALA A 7 28.24 -14.11 22.11
C ALA A 7 28.46 -14.87 20.77
N ASN A 8 29.49 -14.49 20.00
CA ASN A 8 29.77 -14.99 18.64
C ASN A 8 28.65 -14.76 17.60
N LEU A 9 27.69 -13.88 17.88
CA LEU A 9 26.60 -13.53 16.95
C LEU A 9 27.04 -12.43 15.97
N THR A 10 26.44 -12.41 14.77
CA THR A 10 26.68 -11.34 13.79
C THR A 10 25.95 -10.06 14.20
N LEU A 11 26.36 -8.91 13.66
CA LEU A 11 25.67 -7.65 13.91
C LEU A 11 24.18 -7.72 13.54
N GLN A 12 23.85 -8.40 12.43
CA GLN A 12 22.46 -8.62 12.02
C GLN A 12 21.65 -9.36 13.09
N HIS A 13 22.25 -10.33 13.79
CA HIS A 13 21.57 -11.02 14.90
C HIS A 13 21.31 -10.07 16.07
N HIS A 14 22.28 -9.25 16.46
CA HIS A 14 22.10 -8.23 17.51
C HIS A 14 21.04 -7.19 17.14
N MET A 15 20.92 -6.83 15.86
CA MET A 15 19.90 -5.89 15.36
C MET A 15 18.48 -6.47 15.37
N LEU A 16 18.33 -7.80 15.45
CA LEU A 16 17.04 -8.46 15.58
C LEU A 16 16.56 -8.52 17.04
N GLU A 17 17.46 -8.47 18.02
CA GLU A 17 17.09 -8.59 19.44
C GLU A 17 16.06 -7.53 19.90
N PRO A 18 16.18 -6.23 19.55
CA PRO A 18 15.20 -5.22 19.96
C PRO A 18 13.79 -5.50 19.42
N VAL A 19 13.69 -6.00 18.18
CA VAL A 19 12.41 -6.36 17.54
C VAL A 19 11.75 -7.53 18.27
N GLN A 20 12.55 -8.50 18.73
CA GLN A 20 12.07 -9.70 19.41
C GLN A 20 11.67 -9.48 20.88
N ARG A 21 12.09 -8.37 21.51
CA ARG A 21 11.83 -8.09 22.93
C ARG A 21 10.35 -7.89 23.25
N ILE A 22 9.62 -7.18 22.39
CA ILE A 22 8.20 -6.86 22.63
C ILE A 22 7.34 -8.14 22.64
N PRO A 23 7.38 -9.03 21.61
CA PRO A 23 6.65 -10.30 21.65
C PRO A 23 7.07 -11.18 22.82
N ARG A 24 8.36 -11.16 23.19
CA ARG A 24 8.87 -11.94 24.33
C ARG A 24 8.30 -11.48 25.66
N TYR A 25 8.22 -10.17 25.91
CA TYR A 25 7.61 -9.65 27.13
C TYR A 25 6.12 -9.96 27.20
N GLU A 26 5.42 -9.90 26.07
CA GLU A 26 4.00 -10.29 26.00
C GLU A 26 3.79 -11.75 26.43
N LEU A 27 4.58 -12.68 25.88
CA LEU A 27 4.52 -14.10 26.25
C LEU A 27 4.83 -14.32 27.73
N LEU A 28 5.88 -13.69 28.25
CA LEU A 28 6.29 -13.84 29.65
C LEU A 28 5.25 -13.27 30.62
N LEU A 29 4.68 -12.10 30.32
CA LEU A 29 3.64 -11.47 31.16
C LEU A 29 2.32 -12.23 31.11
N LYS A 30 1.90 -12.73 29.93
CA LYS A 30 0.76 -13.64 29.81
C LYS A 30 0.94 -14.87 30.70
N ASP A 31 2.13 -15.47 30.66
CA ASP A 31 2.43 -16.68 31.42
C ASP A 31 2.51 -16.41 32.93
N TYR A 32 3.00 -15.24 33.32
CA TYR A 32 3.05 -14.78 34.71
C TYR A 32 1.64 -14.52 35.27
N VAL A 33 0.81 -13.72 34.60
CA VAL A 33 -0.58 -13.44 35.00
C VAL A 33 -1.38 -14.73 35.14
N ARG A 34 -1.21 -15.69 34.21
CA ARG A 34 -1.88 -16.99 34.26
C ARG A 34 -1.53 -17.81 35.50
N LYS A 35 -0.31 -17.68 36.02
CA LYS A 35 0.19 -18.42 37.19
C LYS A 35 -0.05 -17.69 38.51
N LEU A 36 -0.48 -16.43 38.48
CA LEU A 36 -0.76 -15.66 39.68
C LEU A 36 -2.08 -16.10 40.34
N PRO A 37 -2.09 -16.27 41.68
CA PRO A 37 -3.33 -16.41 42.43
C PRO A 37 -4.27 -15.22 42.21
N PRO A 38 -5.60 -15.41 42.25
CA PRO A 38 -6.58 -14.32 42.13
C PRO A 38 -6.36 -13.18 43.13
N GLU A 39 -5.99 -13.53 44.36
CA GLU A 39 -5.79 -12.60 45.48
C GLU A 39 -4.37 -12.01 45.55
N SER A 40 -3.55 -12.22 44.52
CA SER A 40 -2.19 -11.68 44.52
C SER A 40 -2.21 -10.15 44.39
N PRO A 41 -1.49 -9.42 45.26
CA PRO A 41 -1.38 -7.96 45.14
C PRO A 41 -0.74 -7.53 43.81
N ASP A 42 0.10 -8.38 43.21
CA ASP A 42 0.80 -8.10 41.95
C ASP A 42 -0.08 -8.28 40.71
N ARG A 43 -1.26 -8.91 40.84
CA ARG A 43 -2.11 -9.27 39.71
C ARG A 43 -2.57 -8.06 38.91
N GLY A 44 -3.03 -7.01 39.60
CA GLY A 44 -3.51 -5.80 38.95
C GLY A 44 -2.41 -5.07 38.17
N ASP A 45 -1.19 -5.03 38.71
CA ASP A 45 -0.05 -4.39 38.04
C ASP A 45 0.48 -5.25 36.88
N ALA A 46 0.45 -6.58 37.02
CA ALA A 46 0.82 -7.52 35.96
C ALA A 46 -0.15 -7.44 34.76
N GLU A 47 -1.45 -7.32 35.01
CA GLU A 47 -2.47 -7.15 33.96
C GLU A 47 -2.31 -5.81 33.23
N LYS A 48 -2.08 -4.70 33.94
CA LYS A 48 -1.76 -3.40 33.33
C LYS A 48 -0.47 -3.44 32.51
N ALA A 49 0.57 -4.08 33.02
CA ALA A 49 1.84 -4.24 32.30
C ALA A 49 1.65 -5.01 31.00
N LEU A 50 0.83 -6.06 31.02
CA LEU A 50 0.48 -6.84 29.83
C LEU A 50 -0.28 -5.99 28.80
N GLU A 51 -1.26 -5.20 29.24
CA GLU A 51 -2.01 -4.29 28.36
C GLU A 51 -1.09 -3.26 27.69
N MET A 52 -0.19 -2.64 28.46
CA MET A 52 0.79 -1.69 27.92
C MET A 52 1.71 -2.32 26.86
N ILE A 53 2.24 -3.51 27.12
CA ILE A 53 3.08 -4.24 26.16
C ILE A 53 2.29 -4.57 24.88
N PHE A 54 1.03 -4.98 25.03
CA PHE A 54 0.16 -5.25 23.89
C PHE A 54 -0.08 -3.99 23.04
N MET A 55 -0.35 -2.84 23.67
CA MET A 55 -0.50 -1.57 22.97
C MET A 55 0.77 -1.16 22.21
N VAL A 56 1.94 -1.30 22.85
CA VAL A 56 3.24 -0.98 22.22
C VAL A 56 3.52 -1.90 21.04
N ALA A 57 3.20 -3.20 21.15
CA ALA A 57 3.32 -4.16 20.05
C ALA A 57 2.42 -3.76 18.88
N LYS A 58 1.15 -3.44 19.15
CA LYS A 58 0.19 -3.00 18.14
C LYS A 58 0.65 -1.74 17.42
N HIS A 59 1.14 -0.74 18.17
CA HIS A 59 1.65 0.50 17.60
C HIS A 59 2.89 0.25 16.72
N SER A 60 3.82 -0.59 17.19
CA SER A 60 5.02 -0.95 16.43
C SER A 60 4.68 -1.66 15.11
N ASN A 61 3.74 -2.60 15.15
CA ASN A 61 3.27 -3.30 13.95
C ASN A 61 2.57 -2.36 12.97
N ALA A 62 1.76 -1.41 13.47
CA ALA A 62 1.13 -0.40 12.62
C ALA A 62 2.16 0.50 11.93
N ALA A 63 3.23 0.90 12.64
CA ALA A 63 4.31 1.70 12.06
C ALA A 63 5.09 0.94 10.97
N ILE A 64 5.33 -0.37 11.16
CA ILE A 64 5.96 -1.22 10.14
C ILE A 64 5.06 -1.32 8.90
N ALA A 65 3.77 -1.59 9.09
CA ALA A 65 2.81 -1.68 7.99
C ALA A 65 2.70 -0.36 7.22
N GLU A 66 2.72 0.77 7.93
CA GLU A 66 2.73 2.10 7.29
C GLU A 66 4.01 2.35 6.50
N MET A 67 5.17 1.92 7.00
CA MET A 67 6.44 2.02 6.27
C MET A 67 6.39 1.19 4.98
N GLU A 68 5.90 -0.05 5.03
CA GLU A 68 5.71 -0.90 3.85
C GLU A 68 4.73 -0.28 2.85
N ARG A 69 3.62 0.28 3.33
CA ARG A 69 2.64 1.00 2.51
C ARG A 69 3.29 2.17 1.76
N LEU A 70 4.05 3.00 2.47
CA LEU A 70 4.75 4.16 1.88
C LEU A 70 5.85 3.73 0.90
N GLN A 71 6.57 2.62 1.16
CA GLN A 71 7.56 2.08 0.22
C GLN A 71 6.91 1.60 -1.08
N ASN A 72 5.77 0.90 -0.98
CA ASN A 72 5.02 0.46 -2.16
C ASN A 72 4.48 1.64 -2.96
N LEU A 73 3.91 2.65 -2.27
CA LEU A 73 3.44 3.89 -2.90
C LEU A 73 4.58 4.65 -3.58
N TRP A 74 5.75 4.71 -2.95
CA TRP A 74 6.95 5.33 -3.52
C TRP A 74 7.39 4.65 -4.82
N ALA A 75 7.40 3.32 -4.86
CA ALA A 75 7.72 2.58 -6.09
C ALA A 75 6.75 2.92 -7.24
N VAL A 76 5.47 3.14 -6.94
CA VAL A 76 4.48 3.58 -7.93
C VAL A 76 4.79 4.99 -8.44
N TYR A 77 5.12 5.93 -7.55
CA TYR A 77 5.50 7.28 -7.96
C TYR A 77 6.78 7.32 -8.80
N GLN A 78 7.75 6.46 -8.52
CA GLN A 78 8.95 6.32 -9.35
C GLN A 78 8.58 5.87 -10.78
N ARG A 79 7.66 4.92 -10.92
CA ARG A 79 7.15 4.46 -12.22
C ARG A 79 6.37 5.55 -12.98
N LEU A 80 5.73 6.47 -12.25
CA LEU A 80 5.02 7.63 -12.79
C LEU A 80 5.94 8.85 -13.06
N GLY A 81 7.22 8.78 -12.69
CA GLY A 81 8.19 9.84 -12.96
C GLY A 81 8.26 10.94 -11.91
N LEU A 82 7.70 10.73 -10.71
CA LEU A 82 7.78 11.65 -9.57
C LEU A 82 7.24 13.06 -9.88
N GLU A 83 6.09 13.15 -10.58
CA GLU A 83 5.43 14.43 -10.84
C GLU A 83 4.89 15.04 -9.52
N ASP A 84 5.32 16.26 -9.18
CA ASP A 84 5.04 16.90 -7.87
C ASP A 84 3.54 17.06 -7.56
N ASP A 85 2.68 17.12 -8.59
CA ASP A 85 1.24 17.36 -8.45
C ASP A 85 0.41 16.11 -8.11
N ILE A 86 1.03 14.92 -8.16
CA ILE A 86 0.41 13.63 -7.81
C ILE A 86 1.02 12.98 -6.56
N VAL A 87 2.19 13.43 -6.11
CA VAL A 87 2.89 12.85 -4.95
C VAL A 87 2.27 13.36 -3.65
N ASP A 88 1.53 12.49 -2.97
CA ASP A 88 0.98 12.75 -1.64
C ASP A 88 1.05 11.47 -0.78
N PRO A 89 1.57 11.51 0.47
CA PRO A 89 1.63 10.33 1.35
C PRO A 89 0.25 9.81 1.79
N SER A 90 -0.81 10.63 1.69
CA SER A 90 -2.19 10.24 2.00
C SER A 90 -2.87 9.46 0.87
N ASN A 91 -2.25 9.37 -0.31
CA ASN A 91 -2.77 8.58 -1.41
C ASN A 91 -2.66 7.08 -1.08
N GLU A 92 -3.63 6.31 -1.56
CA GLU A 92 -3.64 4.85 -1.49
C GLU A 92 -3.90 4.28 -2.87
N LEU A 93 -2.99 3.45 -3.39
CA LEU A 93 -3.22 2.74 -4.65
C LEU A 93 -4.24 1.63 -4.41
N ILE A 94 -5.41 1.76 -5.03
CA ILE A 94 -6.49 0.77 -4.96
C ILE A 94 -6.28 -0.32 -6.00
N LYS A 95 -5.95 0.08 -7.24
CA LYS A 95 -5.75 -0.85 -8.36
C LYS A 95 -4.90 -0.22 -9.44
N GLU A 96 -4.13 -1.03 -10.13
CA GLU A 96 -3.47 -0.64 -11.37
C GLU A 96 -3.60 -1.73 -12.44
N GLY A 97 -3.39 -1.37 -13.70
CA GLY A 97 -3.33 -2.36 -14.76
C GLY A 97 -3.47 -1.82 -16.18
N PRO A 98 -3.19 -2.67 -17.18
CA PRO A 98 -3.37 -2.34 -18.58
C PRO A 98 -4.86 -2.23 -18.93
N ILE A 99 -5.18 -1.31 -19.83
CA ILE A 99 -6.52 -1.09 -20.35
C ILE A 99 -6.45 -0.79 -21.85
N GLN A 100 -7.48 -1.11 -22.60
CA GLN A 100 -7.59 -0.66 -23.99
C GLN A 100 -8.45 0.59 -24.07
N LYS A 101 -7.94 1.65 -24.72
CA LYS A 101 -8.77 2.80 -25.11
C LYS A 101 -9.34 2.55 -26.50
N LEU A 102 -10.66 2.64 -26.62
CA LEU A 102 -11.36 2.58 -27.89
C LEU A 102 -11.37 3.95 -28.57
N SER A 103 -11.20 3.94 -29.88
CA SER A 103 -11.39 5.11 -30.74
C SER A 103 -12.48 4.81 -31.74
N ILE A 104 -13.69 5.34 -31.50
CA ILE A 104 -14.84 5.19 -32.40
C ILE A 104 -14.50 5.74 -33.80
N ARG A 105 -13.70 6.81 -33.88
CA ARG A 105 -13.36 7.47 -35.16
C ARG A 105 -12.51 6.61 -36.09
N THR A 106 -11.63 5.79 -35.52
CA THR A 106 -10.65 5.00 -36.28
C THR A 106 -10.91 3.50 -36.18
N ASN A 107 -11.98 3.11 -35.47
CA ASN A 107 -12.33 1.74 -35.11
C ASN A 107 -11.11 0.92 -34.64
N SER A 108 -10.29 1.53 -33.77
CA SER A 108 -9.02 0.97 -33.31
C SER A 108 -8.89 1.03 -31.80
N THR A 109 -8.26 0.02 -31.22
CA THR A 109 -7.86 0.00 -29.80
C THR A 109 -6.41 0.44 -29.65
N SER A 110 -6.09 1.07 -28.53
CA SER A 110 -4.71 1.34 -28.14
C SER A 110 -4.47 0.96 -26.69
N GLU A 111 -3.33 0.32 -26.42
CA GLU A 111 -2.96 -0.05 -25.06
C GLU A 111 -2.59 1.18 -24.24
N LYS A 112 -3.08 1.20 -23.00
CA LYS A 112 -2.93 2.24 -22.01
C LYS A 112 -2.80 1.58 -20.64
N TYR A 113 -2.54 2.39 -19.62
CA TYR A 113 -2.40 1.91 -18.26
C TYR A 113 -3.14 2.83 -17.30
N LEU A 114 -3.78 2.27 -16.29
CA LEU A 114 -4.48 3.01 -15.25
C LEU A 114 -3.81 2.83 -13.90
N PHE A 115 -3.75 3.90 -13.13
CA PHE A 115 -3.50 3.87 -11.69
C PHE A 115 -4.70 4.49 -10.99
N LEU A 116 -5.44 3.68 -10.24
CA LEU A 116 -6.57 4.13 -9.42
C LEU A 116 -6.09 4.31 -7.98
N PHE A 117 -6.07 5.56 -7.55
CA PHE A 117 -5.90 5.96 -6.16
C PHE A 117 -7.26 6.23 -5.50
N ASN A 118 -7.27 6.36 -4.18
CA ASN A 118 -8.44 6.72 -3.38
C ASN A 118 -9.09 8.05 -3.78
N ASN A 119 -8.33 9.02 -4.27
CA ASN A 119 -8.80 10.36 -4.64
C ASN A 119 -8.72 10.66 -6.15
N MET A 120 -8.01 9.86 -6.94
CA MET A 120 -7.83 10.13 -8.38
C MET A 120 -7.60 8.86 -9.21
N LEU A 121 -8.01 8.93 -10.46
CA LEU A 121 -7.66 7.96 -11.50
C LEU A 121 -6.68 8.62 -12.49
N LEU A 122 -5.50 8.03 -12.64
CA LEU A 122 -4.51 8.43 -13.64
C LEU A 122 -4.63 7.55 -14.87
N TYR A 123 -4.78 8.19 -16.03
CA TYR A 123 -4.76 7.56 -17.33
C TYR A 123 -3.40 7.82 -17.99
N CYS A 124 -2.67 6.74 -18.25
CA CYS A 124 -1.27 6.78 -18.63
C CYS A 124 -0.99 6.08 -19.95
N VAL A 125 0.11 6.48 -20.59
CA VAL A 125 0.72 5.82 -21.74
C VAL A 125 2.01 5.15 -21.29
N PRO A 126 2.20 3.84 -21.55
CA PRO A 126 3.47 3.16 -21.32
C PRO A 126 4.59 3.78 -22.17
N LYS A 127 5.75 4.04 -21.57
CA LYS A 127 6.95 4.53 -22.26
C LYS A 127 7.88 3.34 -22.54
N VAL A 128 8.49 3.31 -23.71
CA VAL A 128 9.48 2.29 -24.09
C VAL A 128 10.86 2.73 -23.59
N ILE A 129 11.15 2.54 -22.30
CA ILE A 129 12.45 2.93 -21.72
C ILE A 129 12.89 1.89 -20.68
N GLN A 130 14.21 1.61 -20.62
CA GLN A 130 14.80 0.71 -19.62
C GLN A 130 15.09 1.39 -18.27
N VAL A 131 15.18 2.72 -18.24
CA VAL A 131 15.52 3.51 -17.05
C VAL A 131 14.72 4.82 -17.04
N GLY A 132 14.04 5.12 -15.93
CA GLY A 132 13.22 6.31 -15.75
C GLY A 132 11.74 5.98 -15.60
N ALA A 133 10.87 6.98 -15.81
CA ALA A 133 9.42 6.82 -15.70
C ALA A 133 8.90 5.80 -16.73
N GLU A 134 8.29 4.72 -16.25
CA GLU A 134 7.65 3.68 -17.05
C GLU A 134 6.36 4.19 -17.71
N PHE A 135 5.70 5.15 -17.08
CA PHE A 135 4.41 5.67 -17.53
C PHE A 135 4.43 7.19 -17.64
N GLN A 136 3.73 7.71 -18.64
CA GLN A 136 3.44 9.13 -18.76
C GLN A 136 1.97 9.38 -18.45
N VAL A 137 1.69 10.28 -17.51
CA VAL A 137 0.33 10.71 -17.20
C VAL A 137 -0.19 11.57 -18.34
N HIS A 138 -1.32 11.18 -18.92
CA HIS A 138 -2.01 11.94 -19.99
C HIS A 138 -3.26 12.66 -19.49
N LEU A 139 -3.91 12.08 -18.48
CA LEU A 139 -5.10 12.64 -17.88
C LEU A 139 -5.23 12.17 -16.43
N ARG A 140 -5.55 13.13 -15.56
CA ARG A 140 -5.99 12.90 -14.18
C ARG A 140 -7.50 13.13 -14.11
N ILE A 141 -8.23 12.19 -13.53
CA ILE A 141 -9.65 12.32 -13.22
C ILE A 141 -9.78 12.24 -11.71
N ASP A 142 -10.31 13.29 -11.09
CA ASP A 142 -10.67 13.27 -9.68
C ASP A 142 -11.81 12.25 -9.46
N VAL A 143 -11.67 11.41 -8.44
CA VAL A 143 -12.72 10.45 -8.06
C VAL A 143 -13.97 11.22 -7.60
N GLU A 144 -13.81 12.41 -7.04
CA GLU A 144 -14.92 13.29 -6.70
C GLU A 144 -15.70 13.70 -7.96
N GLY A 145 -16.92 13.18 -8.09
CA GLY A 145 -17.78 13.41 -9.25
C GLY A 145 -17.46 12.55 -10.46
N MET A 146 -16.53 11.60 -10.34
CA MET A 146 -16.30 10.58 -11.36
C MET A 146 -17.54 9.68 -11.49
N LYS A 147 -17.96 9.41 -12.73
CA LYS A 147 -19.06 8.49 -13.03
C LYS A 147 -18.55 7.37 -13.92
N VAL A 148 -18.89 6.14 -13.54
CA VAL A 148 -18.60 4.94 -14.34
C VAL A 148 -19.92 4.40 -14.89
N ARG A 149 -19.95 4.09 -16.18
CA ARG A 149 -21.11 3.48 -16.84
C ARG A 149 -20.66 2.35 -17.75
N GLU A 150 -21.20 1.16 -17.54
CA GLU A 150 -20.98 0.03 -18.45
C GLU A 150 -21.64 0.30 -19.81
N LEU A 151 -20.97 -0.15 -20.86
CA LEU A 151 -21.48 -0.13 -22.22
C LEU A 151 -21.76 -1.57 -22.64
N ASN A 152 -22.94 -1.78 -23.20
CA ASN A 152 -23.32 -3.05 -23.82
C ASN A 152 -23.02 -2.98 -25.32
N ASP A 153 -21.73 -2.95 -25.66
CA ASP A 153 -21.28 -2.99 -27.05
C ASP A 153 -21.15 -4.46 -27.51
N THR A 154 -21.77 -4.79 -28.65
CA THR A 154 -21.78 -6.15 -29.21
C THR A 154 -20.47 -6.52 -29.92
N GLN A 155 -19.70 -5.52 -30.36
CA GLN A 155 -18.38 -5.71 -30.97
C GLN A 155 -17.26 -5.66 -29.93
N PHE A 156 -17.41 -4.84 -28.89
CA PHE A 156 -16.42 -4.64 -27.83
C PHE A 156 -16.99 -5.01 -26.45
N PRO A 157 -16.91 -6.29 -26.03
CA PRO A 157 -17.37 -6.69 -24.70
C PRO A 157 -16.51 -6.05 -23.61
N HIS A 158 -17.06 -5.98 -22.39
CA HIS A 158 -16.40 -5.42 -21.19
C HIS A 158 -15.98 -3.95 -21.35
N THR A 159 -16.78 -3.18 -22.09
CA THR A 159 -16.59 -1.76 -22.29
C THR A 159 -17.31 -0.93 -21.24
N PHE A 160 -16.70 0.19 -20.87
CA PHE A 160 -17.26 1.12 -19.93
C PHE A 160 -16.73 2.54 -20.17
N LEU A 161 -17.55 3.51 -19.78
CA LEU A 161 -17.20 4.93 -19.77
C LEU A 161 -16.76 5.34 -18.38
N VAL A 162 -15.68 6.10 -18.31
CA VAL A 162 -15.26 6.84 -17.12
C VAL A 162 -15.36 8.32 -17.42
N SER A 163 -16.28 9.01 -16.77
CA SER A 163 -16.53 10.44 -16.95
C SER A 163 -16.07 11.22 -15.73
N GLY A 164 -15.12 12.15 -15.93
CA GLY A 164 -14.78 13.19 -14.96
C GLY A 164 -15.52 14.50 -15.25
N LYS A 165 -15.16 15.57 -14.51
CA LYS A 165 -15.76 16.91 -14.68
C LYS A 165 -15.53 17.51 -16.08
N GLN A 166 -14.39 17.20 -16.71
CA GLN A 166 -13.98 17.81 -17.99
C GLN A 166 -13.90 16.84 -19.17
N ARG A 167 -13.72 15.54 -18.92
CA ARG A 167 -13.45 14.55 -19.97
C ARG A 167 -14.10 13.21 -19.65
N THR A 168 -14.49 12.50 -20.71
CA THR A 168 -14.95 11.11 -20.65
C THR A 168 -14.01 10.23 -21.46
N LEU A 169 -13.66 9.08 -20.89
CA LEU A 169 -12.87 8.03 -21.53
C LEU A 169 -13.76 6.82 -21.78
N GLU A 170 -13.62 6.22 -22.95
CA GLU A 170 -14.19 4.92 -23.28
C GLU A 170 -13.09 3.87 -23.26
N LEU A 171 -13.28 2.90 -22.38
CA LEU A 171 -12.26 1.94 -21.99
C LEU A 171 -12.82 0.53 -22.09
N GLN A 172 -11.96 -0.41 -22.43
CA GLN A 172 -12.27 -1.82 -22.51
C GLN A 172 -11.32 -2.58 -21.58
N ALA A 173 -11.92 -3.34 -20.65
CA ALA A 173 -11.18 -4.29 -19.82
C ALA A 173 -10.84 -5.55 -20.62
N ARG A 174 -9.72 -6.20 -20.28
CA ARG A 174 -9.34 -7.51 -20.80
C ARG A 174 -10.13 -8.62 -20.12
#